data_AF-A0A645J7I8-F1
#
_entry.id   AF-A0A645J7I8-F1
#
_cell.length_a   1.000
_cell.length_b   1.000
_cell.length_c   1.000
_cell.angle_alpha   90.00
_cell.angle_beta   90.00
_cell.angle_gamma   90.00
#
_symmetry.space_group_name_H-M   'P 1'
#
loop_
_entity.id
_entity.type
_entity.pdbx_description
1 polymer ?
#
loop_
_entity_poly.entity_id
_entity_poly.type
_entity_poly.pdbx_seq_one_letter_code
_entity_poly.pdbx_strand_id
1 'polypeptide(L)'
;MEQLRSKDVSNIAEVEYAILETNGELSILKKELKKDVINEDMQIYRPYEGLPLALILDGRINESNVKAFGFDLLWLQDQLRSYNIDSAKDVLLFNVDMQGNAFIQQQSKDARPIYTTVSRPTQEDIV
;
A
#
# COMPACT_ATOMS: atom_id res chain seq x y z
N MET A 1 25.84 22.20 -7.43
CA MET A 1 26.10 20.81 -7.00
C MET A 1 25.12 20.34 -5.94
N GLU A 2 24.76 21.17 -4.94
CA GLU A 2 23.79 20.80 -3.89
C GLU A 2 22.41 20.38 -4.45
N GLN A 3 21.84 21.17 -5.36
CA GLN A 3 20.54 20.84 -5.97
C GLN A 3 20.57 19.59 -6.88
N LEU A 4 21.73 19.25 -7.47
CA LEU A 4 21.88 17.99 -8.22
C LEU A 4 21.86 16.80 -7.27
N ARG A 5 22.59 16.91 -6.15
CA ARG A 5 22.62 15.87 -5.11
C ARG A 5 21.26 15.66 -4.45
N SER A 6 20.48 16.72 -4.23
CA SER A 6 19.11 16.60 -3.70
C SER A 6 18.13 15.94 -4.67
N LYS A 7 18.53 15.73 -5.92
CA LYS A 7 17.80 15.00 -6.97
C LYS A 7 18.50 13.67 -7.32
N ASP A 8 19.28 13.13 -6.38
CA ASP A 8 20.01 11.86 -6.50
C ASP A 8 21.00 11.80 -7.69
N VAL A 9 21.56 12.94 -8.09
CA VAL A 9 22.62 13.02 -9.12
C VAL A 9 23.95 13.34 -8.45
N SER A 10 24.82 12.34 -8.37
CA SER A 10 26.17 12.48 -7.81
C SER A 10 27.21 12.92 -8.83
N ASN A 11 26.97 12.64 -10.12
CA ASN A 11 27.87 12.98 -11.21
C ASN A 11 27.13 13.76 -12.30
N ILE A 12 27.59 14.97 -12.59
CA ILE A 12 26.99 15.84 -13.61
C ILE A 12 27.04 15.21 -15.01
N ALA A 13 27.97 14.29 -15.28
CA ALA A 13 28.06 13.59 -16.57
C ALA A 13 26.85 12.70 -16.88
N GLU A 14 26.02 12.39 -15.88
CA GLU A 14 24.78 11.61 -16.01
C GLU A 14 23.60 12.47 -16.47
N VAL A 15 23.73 13.79 -16.41
CA VAL A 15 22.69 14.75 -16.78
C VAL A 15 22.74 15.02 -18.28
N GLU A 16 21.58 14.93 -18.93
CA GLU A 16 21.40 15.39 -20.30
C GLU A 16 20.90 16.84 -20.31
N TYR A 17 19.91 17.16 -19.47
CA TYR A 17 19.40 18.52 -19.29
C TYR A 17 19.17 18.84 -17.81
N ALA A 18 19.46 20.09 -17.46
CA ALA A 18 19.10 20.68 -16.17
C ALA A 18 18.44 22.04 -16.42
N ILE A 19 17.21 22.21 -15.94
CA ILE A 19 16.38 23.40 -16.16
C ILE A 19 16.13 24.04 -14.80
N LEU A 20 16.48 25.31 -14.65
CA LEU A 20 16.16 26.09 -13.45
C LEU A 20 14.79 26.73 -13.65
N GLU A 21 13.82 26.29 -12.87
CA GLU A 21 12.43 26.77 -12.93
C GLU A 21 12.30 28.14 -12.25
N THR A 22 11.19 28.83 -12.52
CA THR A 22 10.93 30.19 -11.98
C THR A 22 10.75 30.23 -10.46
N ASN A 23 10.41 29.09 -9.85
CA ASN A 23 10.34 28.91 -8.40
C ASN A 23 11.71 28.63 -7.75
N GLY A 24 12.79 28.58 -8.54
CA GLY A 24 14.15 28.29 -8.08
C GLY A 24 14.48 26.81 -7.93
N GLU A 25 13.56 25.90 -8.28
CA GLU A 25 13.82 24.45 -8.30
C GLU A 25 14.52 24.02 -9.58
N LEU A 26 15.38 23.01 -9.47
CA LEU A 26 16.08 22.41 -10.61
C LEU A 26 15.34 21.14 -11.08
N SER A 27 14.86 21.17 -12.32
CA SER A 27 14.37 20.00 -13.04
C SER A 27 15.53 19.32 -13.76
N ILE A 28 15.68 17.99 -13.61
CA ILE A 28 16.79 17.24 -14.21
C ILE A 28 16.25 16.13 -15.10
N LEU A 29 16.77 16.03 -16.32
CA LEU A 29 16.60 14.88 -17.19
C LEU A 29 17.95 14.14 -17.32
N LYS A 30 17.99 12.91 -16.82
CA LYS A 30 19.16 12.02 -16.94
C LYS A 30 19.29 11.46 -18.36
N LYS A 31 20.51 11.13 -18.76
CA LYS A 31 20.82 10.38 -20.00
C LYS A 31 20.10 9.04 -20.02
N GLU A 32 19.75 8.55 -21.21
CA GLU A 32 18.98 7.31 -21.39
C GLU A 32 19.56 6.13 -20.60
N LEU A 33 20.87 5.87 -20.76
CA LEU A 33 21.58 4.79 -20.08
C LEU A 33 21.82 5.03 -18.57
N LYS A 34 21.33 6.15 -18.03
CA LYS A 34 21.45 6.56 -16.63
C LYS A 34 20.07 6.80 -15.99
N LYS A 35 18.98 6.57 -16.71
CA LYS A 35 17.63 6.55 -16.14
C LYS A 35 17.46 5.33 -15.24
N ASP A 36 16.58 5.48 -14.27
CA ASP A 36 16.17 4.36 -13.41
C ASP A 36 15.34 3.37 -14.24
N VAL A 37 15.56 2.08 -14.03
CA VAL A 37 14.86 1.02 -14.77
C VAL A 37 13.40 0.96 -14.30
N ILE A 38 12.47 1.06 -15.24
CA ILE A 38 11.03 0.89 -14.96
C ILE A 38 10.58 -0.53 -15.30
N ASN A 39 9.41 -0.93 -14.81
CA ASN A 39 8.88 -2.29 -15.03
C ASN A 39 8.72 -2.62 -16.52
N GLU A 40 8.36 -1.61 -17.32
CA GLU A 40 8.17 -1.68 -18.76
C GLU A 40 9.47 -2.05 -19.50
N ASP A 41 10.62 -1.53 -19.04
CA ASP A 41 11.94 -1.87 -19.60
C ASP A 41 12.27 -3.36 -19.44
N MET A 42 11.76 -3.96 -18.36
CA MET A 42 11.92 -5.38 -18.04
C MET A 42 10.75 -6.26 -18.52
N GLN A 43 9.76 -5.69 -19.22
CA GLN A 43 8.54 -6.40 -19.65
C GLN A 43 7.79 -7.07 -18.48
N ILE A 44 7.89 -6.51 -17.27
CA ILE A 44 7.20 -7.03 -16.09
C ILE A 44 5.79 -6.44 -16.05
N TYR A 45 4.78 -7.28 -16.30
CA TYR A 45 3.38 -6.90 -16.11
C TYR A 45 2.97 -7.12 -14.65
N ARG A 46 2.74 -6.04 -13.92
CA ARG A 46 2.17 -6.08 -12.56
C ARG A 46 0.67 -5.76 -12.66
N PRO A 47 -0.22 -6.61 -12.14
CA PRO A 47 -1.63 -6.24 -12.03
C PRO A 47 -1.74 -4.98 -11.16
N TYR A 48 -2.72 -4.12 -11.47
CA TYR A 48 -2.97 -2.92 -10.69
C TYR A 48 -3.32 -3.32 -9.24
N GLU A 49 -2.44 -2.98 -8.29
CA GLU A 49 -2.56 -3.39 -6.89
C GLU A 49 -3.61 -2.58 -6.11
N GLY A 50 -4.14 -1.50 -6.72
CA GLY A 50 -5.10 -0.61 -6.08
C GLY A 50 -4.58 0.04 -4.79
N LEU A 51 -5.45 0.77 -4.09
CA LEU A 51 -5.14 1.23 -2.74
C LEU A 51 -5.63 0.19 -1.74
N PRO A 52 -4.79 -0.20 -0.76
CA PRO A 52 -5.24 -1.03 0.34
C PRO A 52 -6.35 -0.34 1.13
N LEU A 53 -7.40 -1.08 1.49
CA LEU A 53 -8.54 -0.55 2.26
C LEU A 53 -8.40 -0.89 3.74
N ALA A 54 -8.57 0.12 4.61
CA ALA A 54 -8.68 -0.10 6.05
C ALA A 54 -10.10 -0.59 6.38
N LEU A 55 -10.22 -1.84 6.85
CA LEU A 55 -11.46 -2.41 7.34
C LEU A 55 -11.74 -1.98 8.78
N ILE A 56 -10.69 -1.84 9.60
CA ILE A 56 -10.76 -1.32 10.96
C ILE A 56 -9.63 -0.30 11.16
N LEU A 57 -9.95 0.84 11.78
CA LEU A 57 -8.99 1.86 12.17
C LEU A 57 -9.37 2.41 13.56
N ASP A 58 -8.42 2.47 14.48
CA ASP A 58 -8.60 2.97 15.85
C ASP A 58 -9.86 2.40 16.54
N GLY A 59 -10.04 1.10 16.44
CA GLY A 59 -11.16 0.40 17.05
C GLY A 59 -12.50 0.51 16.33
N ARG A 60 -12.56 1.20 15.18
CA ARG A 60 -13.79 1.47 14.42
C ARG A 60 -13.81 0.73 13.09
N ILE A 61 -14.89 0.02 12.82
CA ILE A 61 -15.12 -0.67 11.55
C ILE A 61 -15.51 0.35 10.48
N ASN A 62 -14.88 0.27 9.31
CA ASN A 62 -15.30 1.01 8.12
C ASN A 62 -16.17 0.10 7.25
N GLU A 63 -17.49 0.13 7.49
CA GLU A 63 -18.45 -0.72 6.80
C GLU A 63 -18.46 -0.51 5.28
N SER A 64 -18.24 0.72 4.83
CA SER A 64 -18.15 1.05 3.41
C SER A 64 -16.99 0.32 2.75
N ASN A 65 -15.82 0.27 3.41
CA ASN A 65 -14.65 -0.46 2.92
C ASN A 65 -14.86 -1.97 2.96
N VAL A 66 -15.49 -2.50 4.01
CA VAL A 66 -15.84 -3.94 4.12
C VAL A 66 -16.72 -4.35 2.93
N LYS A 67 -17.77 -3.58 2.65
CA LYS A 67 -18.67 -3.82 1.50
C LYS A 67 -17.98 -3.61 0.16
N ALA A 68 -17.16 -2.56 0.03
CA ALA A 68 -16.42 -2.27 -1.21
C ALA A 68 -15.44 -3.40 -1.57
N PHE A 69 -14.90 -4.08 -0.55
CA PHE A 69 -14.04 -5.23 -0.76
C PHE A 69 -14.84 -6.51 -1.12
N GLY A 70 -16.16 -6.51 -0.90
CA GLY A 70 -17.06 -7.63 -1.19
C GLY A 70 -17.33 -8.53 0.02
N PHE A 71 -17.00 -8.06 1.24
CA PHE A 71 -17.25 -8.78 2.48
C PHE A 71 -18.46 -8.19 3.22
N ASP A 72 -18.97 -8.92 4.21
CA ASP A 72 -19.93 -8.43 5.17
C ASP A 72 -19.34 -8.31 6.58
N LEU A 73 -20.16 -7.83 7.53
CA LEU A 73 -19.74 -7.68 8.92
C LEU A 73 -19.56 -9.01 9.65
N LEU A 74 -20.27 -10.06 9.24
CA LEU A 74 -20.15 -11.40 9.84
C LEU A 74 -18.79 -11.99 9.51
N TRP A 75 -18.37 -11.91 8.24
CA TRP A 75 -17.06 -12.30 7.79
C TRP A 75 -15.96 -11.58 8.56
N LEU A 76 -16.06 -10.26 8.74
CA LEU A 76 -15.05 -9.49 9.48
C LEU A 76 -14.96 -9.96 10.94
N GLN A 77 -16.09 -10.25 11.59
CA GLN A 77 -16.11 -10.79 12.95
C GLN A 77 -15.48 -12.18 13.01
N ASP A 78 -15.75 -13.05 12.05
CA ASP A 78 -15.16 -14.39 11.98
C ASP A 78 -13.65 -14.33 11.73
N GLN A 79 -13.18 -13.39 10.89
CA GLN A 79 -11.75 -13.13 10.73
C GLN A 79 -11.11 -12.72 12.05
N LEU A 80 -11.67 -11.74 12.76
CA LEU A 80 -11.12 -11.32 14.05
C LEU A 80 -11.03 -12.48 15.05
N ARG A 81 -12.09 -13.29 15.15
CA ARG A 81 -12.12 -14.48 16.03
C ARG A 81 -11.07 -15.52 15.65
N SER A 82 -10.82 -15.73 14.35
CA SER A 82 -9.76 -16.65 13.88
C SER A 82 -8.36 -16.25 14.38
N TYR A 83 -8.17 -14.98 14.71
CA TYR A 83 -6.92 -14.43 15.27
C TYR A 83 -6.99 -14.21 16.79
N ASN A 84 -7.97 -14.79 17.47
CA ASN A 84 -8.25 -14.59 18.90
C ASN A 84 -8.48 -13.11 19.29
N ILE A 85 -9.12 -12.35 18.41
CA ILE A 85 -9.51 -10.96 18.65
C ILE A 85 -11.03 -10.92 18.83
N ASP A 86 -11.50 -10.58 20.03
CA ASP A 86 -12.93 -10.61 20.37
C ASP A 86 -13.69 -9.38 19.89
N SER A 87 -13.00 -8.24 19.76
CA SER A 87 -13.63 -6.96 19.44
C SER A 87 -12.81 -6.15 18.45
N ALA A 88 -13.50 -5.52 17.50
CA ALA A 88 -12.89 -4.51 16.64
C ALA A 88 -12.24 -3.38 17.46
N LYS A 89 -12.75 -3.09 18.67
CA LYS A 89 -12.18 -2.08 19.58
C LYS A 89 -10.76 -2.39 20.04
N ASP A 90 -10.30 -3.63 19.94
CA ASP A 90 -8.95 -4.03 20.32
C ASP A 90 -7.96 -3.92 19.15
N VAL A 91 -8.45 -3.56 17.97
CA VAL A 91 -7.67 -3.43 16.74
C VAL A 91 -7.31 -1.96 16.49
N LEU A 92 -6.03 -1.69 16.29
CA LEU A 92 -5.52 -0.39 15.86
C LEU A 92 -5.69 -0.23 14.35
N LEU A 93 -5.32 -1.26 13.58
CA LEU A 93 -5.43 -1.25 12.13
C LEU A 93 -5.71 -2.67 11.61
N PHE A 94 -6.71 -2.81 10.76
CA PHE A 94 -6.89 -3.96 9.88
C PHE A 94 -6.98 -3.43 8.45
N ASN A 95 -5.96 -3.69 7.64
CA ASN A 95 -5.88 -3.29 6.24
C ASN A 95 -5.82 -4.50 5.31
N VAL A 96 -6.46 -4.42 4.14
CA VAL A 96 -6.42 -5.45 3.11
C VAL A 96 -6.13 -4.81 1.74
N ASP A 97 -5.16 -5.35 1.01
CA ASP A 97 -4.85 -4.95 -0.38
C ASP A 97 -5.69 -5.73 -1.40
N MET A 98 -5.69 -5.30 -2.68
CA MET A 98 -6.52 -5.94 -3.71
C MET A 98 -6.14 -7.40 -4.04
N GLN A 99 -4.99 -7.87 -3.55
CA GLN A 99 -4.52 -9.25 -3.70
C GLN A 99 -4.97 -10.14 -2.53
N GLY A 100 -5.64 -9.54 -1.53
CA GLY A 100 -6.09 -10.22 -0.32
C GLY A 100 -5.02 -10.30 0.76
N ASN A 101 -3.87 -9.63 0.61
CA ASN A 101 -2.90 -9.56 1.72
C ASN A 101 -3.47 -8.65 2.80
N ALA A 102 -3.44 -9.14 4.03
CA ALA A 102 -4.01 -8.49 5.19
C ALA A 102 -2.93 -8.20 6.23
N PHE A 103 -3.03 -7.01 6.82
CA PHE A 103 -2.24 -6.56 7.95
C PHE A 103 -3.17 -6.25 9.11
N ILE A 104 -2.93 -6.85 10.28
CA ILE A 104 -3.72 -6.63 11.49
C ILE A 104 -2.78 -6.26 12.65
N GLN A 105 -3.01 -5.09 13.25
CA GLN A 105 -2.33 -4.62 14.44
C GLN A 105 -3.34 -4.40 15.56
N GLN A 106 -3.13 -5.03 16.70
CA GLN A 106 -3.92 -4.77 17.92
C GLN A 106 -3.39 -3.52 18.66
N GLN A 107 -4.23 -2.91 19.49
CA GLN A 107 -3.85 -1.73 20.29
C GLN A 107 -2.88 -2.04 21.43
N SER A 108 -2.79 -3.30 21.86
CA SER A 108 -1.83 -3.71 22.89
C SER A 108 -0.39 -3.45 22.45
N LYS A 109 0.41 -2.83 23.33
CA LYS A 109 1.81 -2.46 23.05
C LYS A 109 2.71 -3.66 22.79
N ASP A 110 2.36 -4.82 23.34
CA ASP A 110 3.13 -6.05 23.22
C ASP A 110 2.63 -6.95 22.08
N ALA A 111 1.50 -6.59 21.45
CA ALA A 111 0.94 -7.38 20.37
C ALA A 111 1.75 -7.18 19.09
N ARG A 112 2.29 -8.29 18.57
CA ARG A 112 2.95 -8.32 17.28
C ARG A 112 1.92 -8.19 16.16
N PRO A 113 2.23 -7.44 15.08
CA PRO A 113 1.38 -7.40 13.91
C PRO A 113 1.23 -8.79 13.30
N ILE A 114 0.04 -9.07 12.79
CA ILE A 114 -0.31 -10.27 12.05
C ILE A 114 -0.29 -9.92 10.57
N TYR A 115 0.44 -10.72 9.79
CA TYR A 115 0.44 -10.67 8.33
C TYR A 115 -0.19 -11.96 7.84
N THR A 116 -1.22 -11.86 7.00
CA THR A 116 -2.01 -13.00 6.55
C THR A 116 -2.60 -12.74 5.17
N THR A 117 -3.30 -13.72 4.61
CA THR A 117 -4.05 -13.57 3.38
C THR A 117 -5.51 -13.88 3.66
N VAL A 118 -6.40 -13.02 3.18
CA VAL A 118 -7.84 -13.20 3.24
C VAL A 118 -8.35 -13.59 1.86
N SER A 119 -9.10 -14.69 1.81
CA SER A 119 -9.75 -15.10 0.57
C SER A 119 -10.98 -14.24 0.34
N ARG A 120 -11.10 -13.64 -0.84
CA ARG A 120 -12.35 -13.00 -1.27
C ARG A 120 -13.43 -14.07 -1.41
N PRO A 121 -14.66 -13.88 -0.90
CA PRO A 121 -15.77 -14.74 -1.23
C PRO A 121 -15.94 -14.71 -2.74
N THR A 122 -16.08 -15.90 -3.32
CA THR A 122 -16.39 -16.03 -4.73
C THR A 122 -17.82 -15.58 -4.96
N GLN A 123 -18.15 -15.21 -6.20
CA GLN A 123 -19.48 -14.72 -6.55
C GLN A 123 -20.59 -15.77 -6.34
N GLU A 124 -20.21 -17.04 -6.13
CA GLU A 124 -21.10 -18.14 -5.76
C GLU A 124 -21.48 -18.14 -4.26
N ASP A 125 -20.70 -17.50 -3.39
CA ASP A 125 -20.92 -17.48 -1.94
C ASP A 125 -21.98 -16.45 -1.49
N ILE A 126 -22.58 -15.71 -2.43
CA ILE A 126 -23.52 -14.60 -2.19
C ILE A 126 -24.99 -15.01 -2.46
N VAL A 127 -25.27 -16.31 -2.70
CA VAL A 127 -26.61 -16.83 -3.05
C VAL A 127 -27.33 -17.47 -1.86
#